data_AF-A0AAN7R0T1-F1
#
_entry.id   AF-A0AAN7R0T1-F1
#
_cell.length_a   1.000
_cell.length_b   1.000
_cell.length_c   1.000
_cell.angle_alpha   90.00
_cell.angle_beta   90.00
_cell.angle_gamma   90.00
#
_symmetry.space_group_name_H-M   'P 1'
#
loop_
_entity.id
_entity.type
_entity.pdbx_description
1 polymer ?
#
loop_
_entity_poly.entity_id
_entity_poly.type
_entity_poly.pdbx_seq_one_letter_code
_entity_poly.pdbx_strand_id
1 'polypeptide(L)'
;MDTCRAPSSRSLSSSTLRSSDQVIDSRDNISALNGQTEFVNQGLILWNQIRQQWVGRSKTTECRSSDLREPRISWTATYDSLLGTNKPFKKPIPLFEMVDFLLDIWEEEGLYD
;
A
#
# COMPACT_ATOMS: atom_id res chain seq x y z
N MET A 1 12.27 -27.94 -14.34
CA MET A 1 12.57 -26.97 -15.40
C MET A 1 11.91 -25.67 -15.00
N ASP A 2 12.74 -24.74 -14.57
CA ASP A 2 12.42 -23.44 -14.01
C ASP A 2 11.89 -22.46 -15.07
N THR A 3 11.24 -21.38 -14.60
CA THR A 3 11.35 -19.98 -15.08
C THR A 3 9.98 -19.29 -15.14
N CYS A 4 9.54 -18.68 -14.03
CA CYS A 4 8.56 -17.59 -14.08
C CYS A 4 9.31 -16.25 -14.12
N ARG A 5 9.45 -15.79 -15.36
CA ARG A 5 9.98 -14.53 -15.88
C ARG A 5 9.49 -13.30 -15.11
N ALA A 6 10.42 -12.55 -14.50
CA ALA A 6 10.18 -11.17 -14.07
C ALA A 6 10.16 -10.24 -15.29
N PRO A 7 9.20 -9.30 -15.43
CA PRO A 7 9.28 -8.30 -16.48
C PRO A 7 10.37 -7.26 -16.18
N SER A 8 11.31 -7.24 -17.13
CA SER A 8 12.38 -6.29 -17.42
C SER A 8 11.99 -4.81 -17.34
N SER A 9 12.91 -4.02 -16.79
CA SER A 9 13.28 -2.62 -17.10
C SER A 9 12.17 -1.67 -17.57
N ARG A 10 11.77 -0.72 -16.71
CA ARG A 10 11.16 0.54 -17.16
C ARG A 10 12.25 1.59 -17.32
N SER A 11 12.72 1.74 -18.55
CA SER A 11 13.57 2.85 -19.00
C SER A 11 12.89 4.20 -18.70
N LEU A 12 13.56 5.07 -17.97
CA LEU A 12 13.15 6.47 -17.81
C LEU A 12 13.57 7.23 -19.07
N SER A 13 12.62 7.53 -19.94
CA SER A 13 12.86 8.43 -21.07
C SER A 13 13.02 9.86 -20.53
N SER A 14 14.17 10.48 -20.77
CA SER A 14 14.43 11.88 -20.46
C SER A 14 13.79 12.75 -21.55
N SER A 15 12.71 13.45 -21.21
CA SER A 15 12.12 14.46 -22.09
C SER A 15 12.96 15.74 -22.04
N THR A 16 13.69 16.03 -23.12
CA THR A 16 14.37 17.31 -23.32
C THR A 16 13.35 18.37 -23.69
N LEU A 17 13.12 19.36 -22.83
CA LEU A 17 12.37 20.56 -23.18
C LEU A 17 13.30 21.50 -23.95
N ARG A 18 13.17 21.51 -25.27
CA ARG A 18 13.70 22.58 -26.13
C ARG A 18 12.76 23.78 -26.02
N SER A 19 13.20 24.85 -25.36
CA SER A 19 12.61 26.18 -25.55
C SER A 19 13.60 27.04 -26.32
N SER A 20 13.18 27.42 -27.51
CA SER A 20 13.85 28.35 -28.42
C SER A 20 13.75 29.79 -27.90
N ASP A 21 14.86 30.52 -28.09
CA ASP A 21 15.02 31.98 -28.21
C ASP A 21 14.30 32.90 -27.22
N GLN A 22 15.05 33.43 -26.24
CA GLN A 22 14.91 34.83 -25.81
C GLN A 22 16.28 35.46 -25.59
N VAL A 23 16.62 36.40 -26.46
CA VAL A 23 17.71 37.37 -26.34
C VAL A 23 17.30 38.38 -25.27
N ILE A 24 17.96 38.42 -24.10
CA ILE A 24 18.04 39.63 -23.26
C ILE A 24 19.43 39.69 -22.61
N ASP A 25 19.90 40.93 -22.59
CA ASP A 25 21.23 41.49 -22.38
C ASP A 25 21.97 41.13 -21.07
N SER A 26 23.28 41.31 -21.14
CA SER A 26 24.26 41.06 -20.09
C SER A 26 24.21 42.12 -18.99
N ARG A 27 23.46 41.90 -17.90
CA ARG A 27 23.77 42.43 -16.57
C ARG A 27 22.88 41.78 -15.52
N ASP A 28 23.46 40.90 -14.70
CA ASP A 28 23.10 40.58 -13.31
C ASP A 28 23.56 39.17 -12.93
N ASN A 29 24.87 38.98 -13.01
CA ASN A 29 25.59 37.80 -12.55
C ASN A 29 26.02 37.95 -11.08
N ILE A 30 25.07 38.12 -10.14
CA ILE A 30 25.38 38.08 -8.69
C ILE A 30 24.33 37.30 -7.85
N SER A 31 23.12 37.01 -8.32
CA SER A 31 22.06 36.41 -7.47
C SER A 31 21.63 34.96 -7.80
N ALA A 32 22.15 34.32 -8.85
CA ALA A 32 21.62 33.04 -9.34
C ALA A 32 22.24 31.77 -8.71
N LEU A 33 23.18 31.92 -7.76
CA LEU A 33 23.96 30.81 -7.18
C LEU A 33 23.49 30.34 -5.79
N ASN A 34 22.35 30.82 -5.30
CA ASN A 34 21.73 30.23 -4.11
C ASN A 34 20.56 29.34 -4.55
N GLY A 35 20.92 28.09 -4.83
CA GLY A 35 20.11 27.08 -5.48
C GLY A 35 18.70 26.98 -4.93
N GLN A 36 17.73 27.04 -5.84
CA GLN A 36 16.36 26.61 -5.62
C GLN A 36 16.39 25.10 -5.35
N THR A 37 16.67 24.69 -4.12
CA THR A 37 16.53 23.29 -3.71
C THR A 37 15.06 22.96 -3.86
N GLU A 38 14.72 22.08 -4.80
CA GLU A 38 13.35 21.62 -4.97
C GLU A 38 12.80 21.11 -3.63
N PHE A 39 11.56 21.46 -3.30
CA PHE A 39 10.93 20.96 -2.08
C PHE A 39 10.70 19.45 -2.21
N VAL A 40 11.41 18.67 -1.40
CA VAL A 40 11.24 17.23 -1.31
C VAL A 40 10.25 16.90 -0.20
N ASN A 41 9.11 16.29 -0.53
CA ASN A 41 8.15 15.81 0.47
C ASN A 41 8.63 14.48 1.07
N GLN A 42 9.42 14.57 2.14
CA GLN A 42 9.97 13.41 2.84
C GLN A 42 8.88 12.46 3.38
N GLY A 43 7.72 12.99 3.78
CA GLY A 43 6.60 12.21 4.29
C GLY A 43 5.92 11.35 3.22
N LEU A 44 5.74 11.90 2.01
CA LEU A 44 5.22 11.15 0.86
C LEU A 44 6.16 10.01 0.46
N ILE A 45 7.47 10.26 0.48
CA ILE A 45 8.48 9.23 0.19
C ILE A 45 8.37 8.08 1.20
N LEU A 46 8.34 8.41 2.50
CA LEU A 46 8.23 7.41 3.56
C LEU A 46 6.92 6.61 3.47
N TRP A 47 5.79 7.27 3.22
CA TRP A 47 4.51 6.60 3.05
C TRP A 47 4.50 5.64 1.86
N ASN A 48 5.06 6.06 0.72
CA ASN A 48 5.18 5.21 -0.46
C ASN A 48 6.06 3.98 -0.19
N GLN A 49 7.17 4.13 0.54
CA GLN A 49 8.03 3.03 0.95
C GLN A 49 7.28 2.03 1.84
N ILE A 50 6.58 2.53 2.87
CA ILE A 50 5.79 1.71 3.78
C ILE A 50 4.71 0.96 2.99
N ARG A 51 3.91 1.66 2.17
CA ARG A 51 2.85 1.07 1.34
C ARG A 51 3.38 -0.07 0.46
N GLN A 52 4.55 0.09 -0.16
CA GLN A 52 5.14 -0.96 -0.99
C GLN A 52 5.47 -2.23 -0.19
N GLN A 53 5.89 -2.09 1.07
CA GLN A 53 6.13 -3.24 1.95
C GLN A 53 4.82 -3.99 2.29
N TRP A 54 3.68 -3.29 2.36
CA TRP A 54 2.36 -3.91 2.54
C TRP A 54 1.91 -4.66 1.29
N VAL A 55 1.99 -4.02 0.11
CA VAL A 55 1.51 -4.59 -1.17
C VAL A 55 2.39 -5.76 -1.66
N GLY A 56 3.68 -5.77 -1.33
CA GLY A 56 4.62 -6.83 -1.67
C GLY A 56 4.53 -8.08 -0.78
N ARG A 57 3.96 -7.96 0.43
CA ARG A 57 3.86 -9.07 1.39
C ARG A 57 2.60 -9.92 1.22
N SER A 58 1.51 -9.40 0.66
CA SER A 58 0.23 -10.11 0.52
C SER A 58 0.25 -11.19 -0.57
N LYS A 59 0.93 -10.92 -1.69
CA LYS A 59 0.86 -11.81 -2.88
C LYS A 59 1.50 -13.18 -2.68
N THR A 60 2.52 -13.27 -1.82
CA THR A 60 3.25 -14.53 -1.57
C THR A 60 2.60 -15.37 -0.46
N THR A 61 1.86 -14.75 0.45
CA THR A 61 1.19 -15.44 1.57
C THR A 61 -0.29 -15.74 1.32
N GLU A 62 -1.02 -14.90 0.59
CA GLU A 62 -2.44 -15.15 0.27
C GLU A 62 -2.58 -16.23 -0.82
N CYS A 63 -1.72 -16.23 -1.84
CA CYS A 63 -1.83 -17.18 -2.96
C CYS A 63 -1.44 -18.62 -2.60
N ARG A 64 -0.80 -18.85 -1.43
CA ARG A 64 -0.32 -20.19 -1.00
C ARG A 64 -1.17 -20.85 0.09
N SER A 65 -2.30 -20.27 0.50
CA SER A 65 -3.05 -20.81 1.65
C SER A 65 -4.58 -20.79 1.54
N SER A 66 -5.12 -20.54 0.34
CA SER A 66 -6.55 -20.73 0.07
C SER A 66 -6.97 -22.20 0.07
N ASP A 67 -6.02 -23.14 -0.02
CA ASP A 67 -6.30 -24.57 0.10
C ASP A 67 -6.06 -25.03 1.55
N LEU A 68 -7.18 -25.21 2.28
CA LEU A 68 -7.30 -26.01 3.52
C LEU A 68 -6.71 -25.43 4.83
N ARG A 69 -6.57 -24.11 4.98
CA ARG A 69 -6.20 -23.56 6.29
C ARG A 69 -7.44 -23.42 7.18
N GLU A 70 -7.40 -24.00 8.38
CA GLU A 70 -8.45 -23.84 9.39
C GLU A 70 -8.78 -22.35 9.60
N PRO A 71 -10.07 -21.98 9.67
CA PRO A 71 -10.51 -20.66 10.09
C PRO A 71 -9.80 -20.23 11.38
N ARG A 72 -9.25 -19.01 11.40
CA ARG A 72 -8.67 -18.38 12.58
C ARG A 72 -9.75 -17.85 13.53
N ILE A 73 -10.90 -17.47 13.01
CA ILE A 73 -12.11 -17.14 13.75
C ILE A 73 -12.88 -18.45 13.94
N SER A 74 -13.23 -18.74 15.19
CA SER A 74 -14.11 -19.87 15.48
C SER A 74 -15.51 -19.55 14.98
N TRP A 75 -16.20 -20.53 14.41
CA TRP A 75 -17.63 -20.43 14.08
C TRP A 75 -18.50 -20.17 15.33
N THR A 76 -17.99 -20.49 16.53
CA THR A 76 -18.65 -20.17 17.82
C THR A 76 -18.25 -18.83 18.41
N ALA A 77 -17.42 -18.05 17.73
CA ALA A 77 -17.00 -16.76 18.26
C ALA A 77 -18.21 -15.81 18.31
N THR A 78 -18.30 -15.02 19.37
CA THR A 78 -19.25 -13.90 19.45
C THR A 78 -18.52 -12.59 19.21
N TYR A 79 -19.25 -11.54 18.82
CA TYR A 79 -18.69 -10.19 18.63
C TYR A 79 -17.87 -9.76 19.86
N ASP A 80 -18.43 -9.91 21.06
CA ASP A 80 -17.77 -9.51 22.30
C ASP A 80 -16.51 -10.35 22.61
N SER A 81 -16.55 -11.65 22.30
CA SER A 81 -15.37 -12.52 22.48
C SER A 81 -14.21 -12.15 21.54
N LEU A 82 -14.53 -11.73 20.31
CA LEU A 82 -13.53 -11.44 19.28
C LEU A 82 -13.05 -9.97 19.30
N LEU A 83 -13.97 -9.03 19.53
CA LEU A 83 -13.78 -7.59 19.38
C LEU A 83 -14.07 -6.79 20.66
N GLY A 84 -14.49 -7.43 21.75
CA GLY A 84 -14.69 -6.77 23.06
C GLY A 84 -13.40 -6.25 23.70
N THR A 85 -12.23 -6.59 23.15
CA THR A 85 -10.93 -6.03 23.59
C THR A 85 -10.13 -5.45 22.43
N ASN A 86 -9.38 -4.38 22.69
CA ASN A 86 -8.46 -3.78 21.71
C ASN A 86 -7.09 -4.48 21.66
N LYS A 87 -6.96 -5.69 22.22
CA LYS A 87 -5.70 -6.44 22.20
C LYS A 87 -5.47 -7.02 20.80
N PRO A 88 -4.24 -6.96 20.26
CA PRO A 88 -3.94 -7.57 18.98
C PRO A 88 -4.23 -9.08 18.98
N PHE A 89 -4.73 -9.60 17.85
CA PHE A 89 -4.92 -11.04 17.66
C PHE A 89 -3.60 -11.79 17.71
N LYS A 90 -3.61 -13.00 18.29
CA LYS A 90 -2.43 -13.89 18.37
C LYS A 90 -1.84 -14.22 16.99
N LYS A 91 -2.67 -14.23 15.95
CA LYS A 91 -2.29 -14.42 14.55
C LYS A 91 -3.06 -13.39 13.70
N PRO A 92 -2.46 -12.80 12.66
CA PRO A 92 -3.18 -11.90 11.76
C PRO A 92 -4.39 -12.59 11.15
N ILE A 93 -5.56 -11.97 11.19
CA ILE A 93 -6.79 -12.53 10.59
C ILE A 93 -6.88 -12.01 9.14
N PRO A 94 -7.04 -12.89 8.14
CA PRO A 94 -7.33 -12.49 6.76
C PRO A 94 -8.58 -11.60 6.72
N LEU A 95 -8.56 -10.56 5.89
CA LEU A 95 -9.65 -9.59 5.86
C LEU A 95 -10.98 -10.25 5.50
N PHE A 96 -10.99 -11.18 4.53
CA PHE A 96 -12.22 -11.86 4.11
C PHE A 96 -12.91 -12.57 5.27
N GLU A 97 -12.15 -13.19 6.17
CA GLU A 97 -12.66 -13.97 7.30
C GLU A 97 -13.33 -13.06 8.34
N MET A 98 -12.75 -11.89 8.60
CA MET A 98 -13.36 -10.91 9.51
C MET A 98 -14.64 -10.31 8.91
N VAL A 99 -14.68 -10.10 7.59
CA VAL A 99 -15.86 -9.60 6.90
C VAL A 99 -16.99 -10.64 6.93
N ASP A 100 -16.69 -11.90 6.62
CA ASP A 100 -17.64 -13.02 6.67
C ASP A 100 -18.28 -13.15 8.05
N PHE A 101 -17.46 -13.19 9.11
CA PHE A 101 -17.93 -13.21 10.50
C PHE A 101 -18.84 -12.04 10.88
N LEU A 102 -18.52 -10.81 10.44
CA LEU A 102 -19.34 -9.64 10.76
C LEU A 102 -20.69 -9.65 10.04
N LEU A 103 -20.74 -10.18 8.82
CA LEU A 103 -21.98 -10.34 8.07
C LEU A 103 -22.95 -11.27 8.81
N ASP A 104 -22.46 -12.41 9.31
CA ASP A 104 -23.26 -13.38 10.06
C ASP A 104 -23.89 -12.74 11.31
N ILE A 105 -23.10 -11.96 12.07
CA ILE A 105 -23.59 -11.29 13.29
C ILE A 105 -24.60 -10.20 12.96
N TRP A 106 -24.36 -9.40 11.93
CA TRP A 106 -25.30 -8.34 11.54
C TRP A 106 -26.62 -8.90 11.00
N GLU A 107 -26.58 -10.04 10.31
CA GLU A 107 -27.79 -10.77 9.91
C GLU A 107 -28.54 -11.29 11.13
N GLU A 108 -27.85 -11.87 12.12
CA GLU A 108 -28.46 -12.36 13.37
C GLU A 108 -29.09 -11.23 14.20
N GLU A 109 -28.47 -10.04 14.23
CA GLU A 109 -28.98 -8.86 14.95
C GLU A 109 -30.09 -8.11 14.19
N GLY A 110 -30.40 -8.48 12.95
CA GLY A 110 -31.42 -7.82 12.13
C GLY A 110 -31.03 -6.40 11.70
N LEU A 111 -29.73 -6.10 11.56
CA LEU A 111 -29.24 -4.77 11.19
C LEU A 111 -29.49 -4.41 9.71
N TYR A 112 -30.00 -5.37 8.94
CA TYR A 112 -30.25 -5.29 7.50
C TYR A 112 -31.74 -5.17 7.12
N ASP A 113 -32.66 -5.22 8.09
CA ASP A 113 -34.12 -5.12 7.88
C ASP A 113 -34.68 -3.67 7.95
#